data_AF-A0A814UWB2-F1
#
_entry.id   AF-A0A814UWB2-F1
#
_cell.length_a   1.000
_cell.length_b   1.000
_cell.length_c   1.000
_cell.angle_alpha   90.00
_cell.angle_beta   90.00
_cell.angle_gamma   90.00
#
_symmetry.space_group_name_H-M   'P 1'
#
loop_
_entity.id
_entity.type
_entity.pdbx_description
1 polymer ?
#
loop_
_entity_poly.entity_id
_entity_poly.type
_entity_poly.pdbx_seq_one_letter_code
_entity_poly.pdbx_strand_id
1 'polypeptide(L)'
;MYAACVLKEDGELSYSGPTYIAIRSAKHDSSTSQNHALDFERLISLSEFQRVCLNGNGQVKPVVIISVDGGPDENPRFPKTLISAIHTFRKQRLDALFILTYAPG
;
A
#
# COMPACT_ATOMS: atom_id res chain seq x y z
N MET A 1 -9.86 -4.68 1.40
CA MET A 1 -9.41 -5.94 0.75
C MET A 1 -8.29 -5.60 -0.20
N TYR A 2 -7.26 -6.43 -0.26
CA TYR A 2 -6.11 -6.25 -1.15
C TYR A 2 -5.89 -7.54 -1.93
N ALA A 3 -5.80 -7.45 -3.25
CA ALA A 3 -5.53 -8.59 -4.11
C ALA A 3 -4.26 -8.31 -4.92
N ALA A 4 -3.37 -9.28 -4.96
CA ALA A 4 -2.13 -9.20 -5.73
C ALA A 4 -2.37 -9.66 -7.18
N CYS A 5 -1.89 -8.88 -8.14
CA CYS A 5 -1.71 -9.32 -9.52
C CYS A 5 -0.26 -9.82 -9.70
N VAL A 6 -0.09 -11.02 -10.24
CA VAL A 6 1.25 -11.63 -10.39
C VAL A 6 1.66 -11.61 -11.85
N LEU A 7 2.81 -11.02 -12.15
CA LEU A 7 3.45 -11.15 -13.46
C LEU A 7 4.15 -12.52 -13.52
N LYS A 8 3.79 -13.32 -14.50
CA LYS A 8 4.44 -14.60 -14.82
C LYS A 8 5.78 -14.36 -15.53
N GLU A 9 6.58 -15.41 -15.62
CA GLU A 9 7.91 -15.35 -16.27
C GLU A 9 7.82 -15.12 -17.79
N ASP A 10 6.71 -15.52 -18.42
CA ASP A 10 6.40 -15.28 -19.82
C ASP A 10 5.95 -13.83 -20.12
N GLY A 11 5.84 -12.99 -19.08
CA GLY A 11 5.39 -11.60 -19.19
C GLY A 11 3.86 -11.42 -19.15
N GLU A 12 3.09 -12.50 -18.99
CA GLU A 12 1.63 -12.40 -18.83
C GLU A 12 1.23 -12.08 -17.38
N LEU A 13 0.11 -11.38 -17.22
CA LEU A 13 -0.54 -11.18 -15.93
C LEU A 13 -1.38 -12.41 -15.54
N SER A 14 -1.29 -12.83 -14.28
CA SER A 14 -2.13 -13.90 -13.74
C SER A 14 -3.56 -13.41 -13.49
N TYR A 15 -4.53 -14.31 -13.69
CA TYR A 15 -5.93 -14.08 -13.30
C TYR A 15 -6.19 -14.25 -11.80
N SER A 16 -5.24 -14.83 -11.07
CA SER A 16 -5.35 -15.11 -9.64
C SER A 16 -4.06 -14.77 -8.89
N GLY A 17 -4.21 -14.41 -7.63
CA GLY A 17 -3.10 -14.11 -6.74
C GLY A 17 -3.55 -14.06 -5.28
N PRO A 18 -2.60 -13.88 -4.35
CA PRO A 18 -2.89 -13.75 -2.93
C PRO A 18 -3.92 -12.66 -2.66
N THR A 19 -4.87 -12.95 -1.78
CA THR A 19 -5.88 -11.98 -1.32
C THR A 19 -5.75 -11.82 0.18
N TYR A 20 -5.64 -10.57 0.63
CA TYR A 20 -5.63 -10.19 2.03
C TYR A 20 -6.88 -9.40 2.37
N ILE A 21 -7.58 -9.82 3.43
CA ILE A 21 -8.76 -9.14 3.96
C ILE A 21 -8.40 -8.65 5.37
N ALA A 22 -8.29 -7.34 5.52
CA ALA A 22 -8.20 -6.70 6.83
C ALA A 22 -9.62 -6.56 7.41
N ILE A 23 -9.84 -7.09 8.62
CA ILE A 23 -11.10 -6.96 9.37
C ILE A 23 -10.82 -6.08 10.59
N ARG A 24 -11.61 -5.01 10.76
CA ARG A 24 -11.50 -4.05 11.86
C ARG A 24 -12.85 -3.87 12.54
N SER A 25 -12.83 -3.42 13.79
CA SER A 25 -14.04 -2.93 14.46
C SER A 25 -14.56 -1.69 13.74
N ALA A 26 -15.88 -1.53 13.65
CA ALA A 26 -16.53 -0.38 13.02
C ALA A 26 -16.01 0.98 13.55
N LYS A 27 -15.62 1.05 14.84
CA LYS A 27 -15.04 2.27 15.44
C LYS A 27 -13.70 2.69 14.82
N HIS A 28 -12.98 1.75 14.22
CA HIS A 28 -11.63 1.92 13.69
C HIS A 28 -11.55 1.60 12.18
N ASP A 29 -12.70 1.49 11.50
CA ASP A 29 -12.79 1.11 10.09
C ASP A 29 -12.73 2.32 9.13
N SER A 30 -12.35 3.50 9.64
CA SER A 30 -12.19 4.69 8.81
C SER A 30 -11.05 4.54 7.81
N SER A 31 -11.28 4.92 6.55
CA SER A 31 -10.22 5.08 5.55
C SER A 31 -9.33 6.26 5.96
N THR A 32 -8.07 5.99 6.26
CA THR A 32 -7.09 7.01 6.63
C THR A 32 -5.72 6.66 6.06
N SER A 33 -4.89 7.67 5.80
CA SER A 33 -3.51 7.48 5.34
C SER A 33 -2.70 6.55 6.25
N GLN A 34 -2.95 6.60 7.56
CA GLN A 34 -2.30 5.75 8.54
C GLN A 34 -2.74 4.28 8.42
N ASN A 35 -4.04 4.04 8.21
CA ASN A 35 -4.54 2.68 8.00
C ASN A 35 -4.00 2.07 6.70
N HIS A 36 -3.89 2.87 5.63
CA HIS A 36 -3.26 2.43 4.39
C HIS A 36 -1.77 2.09 4.59
N ALA A 37 -1.03 2.89 5.36
CA ALA A 37 0.35 2.58 5.68
C ALA A 37 0.47 1.28 6.51
N LEU A 38 -0.40 1.08 7.50
CA LEU A 38 -0.45 -0.14 8.31
C LEU A 38 -0.75 -1.38 7.46
N ASP A 39 -1.74 -1.26 6.57
CA ASP A 39 -2.11 -2.35 5.66
C ASP A 39 -0.96 -2.68 4.70
N PHE A 40 -0.27 -1.66 4.17
CA PHE A 40 0.89 -1.87 3.33
C PHE A 40 2.01 -2.60 4.06
N GLU A 41 2.32 -2.20 5.30
CA GLU A 41 3.28 -2.91 6.14
C GLU A 41 2.86 -4.36 6.40
N ARG A 42 1.57 -4.59 6.63
CA ARG A 42 1.05 -5.94 6.82
C ARG A 42 1.24 -6.77 5.56
N LEU A 43 0.91 -6.24 4.39
CA LEU A 43 1.11 -6.91 3.10
C LEU A 43 2.59 -7.29 2.89
N ILE A 44 3.52 -6.37 3.15
CA ILE A 44 4.97 -6.64 3.04
C ILE A 44 5.40 -7.80 3.96
N SER A 45 4.78 -7.92 5.14
CA SER A 45 5.14 -8.96 6.12
C SER A 45 4.61 -10.36 5.79
N LEU A 46 3.62 -10.48 4.90
CA LEU A 46 2.99 -11.75 4.55
C LEU A 46 3.83 -12.50 3.52
N SER A 47 4.15 -13.77 3.79
CA SER A 47 4.96 -14.61 2.89
C SER A 47 4.31 -14.76 1.52
N GLU A 48 2.98 -14.81 1.46
CA GLU A 48 2.21 -14.92 0.23
C GLU A 48 2.41 -13.71 -0.70
N PHE A 49 2.67 -12.53 -0.13
CA PHE A 49 2.83 -11.28 -0.87
C PHE A 49 4.30 -10.95 -1.19
N GLN A 50 5.27 -11.69 -0.64
CA GLN A 50 6.70 -11.38 -0.83
C GLN A 50 7.10 -11.32 -2.30
N ARG A 51 6.62 -12.24 -3.14
CA ARG A 51 6.88 -12.22 -4.60
C ARG A 51 6.43 -10.93 -5.27
N VAL A 52 5.37 -10.30 -4.75
CA VAL A 52 4.77 -9.10 -5.34
C VAL A 52 5.36 -7.83 -4.74
N CYS A 53 5.62 -7.82 -3.42
CA CYS A 53 6.07 -6.63 -2.71
C CYS A 53 7.58 -6.47 -2.65
N LEU A 54 8.35 -7.57 -2.68
CA LEU A 54 9.80 -7.56 -2.48
C LEU A 54 10.57 -7.75 -3.80
N ASN A 55 11.81 -7.29 -3.81
CA ASN A 55 12.80 -7.56 -4.83
C ASN A 55 13.64 -8.81 -4.48
N GLY A 56 14.60 -9.17 -5.34
CA GLY A 56 15.48 -10.34 -5.14
C GLY A 56 16.35 -10.28 -3.89
N ASN A 57 16.51 -9.10 -3.27
CA ASN A 57 17.27 -8.90 -2.03
C ASN A 57 16.38 -8.92 -0.78
N GLY A 58 15.08 -9.27 -0.92
CA GLY A 58 14.12 -9.25 0.18
C GLY A 58 13.74 -7.86 0.67
N GLN A 59 14.03 -6.81 -0.10
CA GLN A 59 13.65 -5.42 0.20
C GLN A 59 12.39 -5.05 -0.56
N VAL A 60 11.60 -4.10 -0.06
CA VAL A 60 10.42 -3.59 -0.79
C VAL A 60 10.86 -3.06 -2.15
N LYS A 61 10.06 -3.32 -3.20
CA LYS A 61 10.31 -2.77 -4.54
C LYS A 61 10.47 -1.25 -4.46
N PRO A 62 11.46 -0.67 -5.16
CA PRO A 62 11.91 0.72 -4.91
C PRO A 62 10.86 1.78 -5.26
N VAL A 63 9.94 1.46 -6.17
CA VAL A 63 8.86 2.36 -6.59
C VAL A 63 7.54 1.80 -6.10
N VAL A 64 6.81 2.60 -5.32
CA VAL A 64 5.48 2.26 -4.82
C VAL A 64 4.48 3.32 -5.29
N ILE A 65 3.37 2.86 -5.86
CA ILE A 65 2.24 3.69 -6.26
C ILE A 65 1.02 3.22 -5.46
N ILE A 66 0.43 4.12 -4.71
CA ILE A 66 -0.78 3.89 -3.91
C ILE A 66 -1.87 4.79 -4.47
N SER A 67 -2.91 4.19 -5.05
CA SER A 67 -4.13 4.91 -5.43
C SER A 67 -5.25 4.58 -4.47
N VAL A 68 -5.86 5.59 -3.85
CA VAL A 68 -7.01 5.43 -2.95
C VAL A 68 -8.11 6.39 -3.37
N ASP A 69 -9.36 5.95 -3.22
CA ASP A 69 -10.51 6.83 -3.39
C ASP A 69 -10.47 7.95 -2.35
N GLY A 70 -10.17 7.61 -1.09
CA GLY A 70 -9.78 8.57 -0.07
C GLY A 70 -10.94 9.42 0.49
N GLY A 71 -11.10 9.44 1.80
CA GLY A 71 -12.02 10.36 2.46
C GLY A 71 -11.47 11.80 2.49
N PRO A 72 -12.28 12.82 2.84
CA PRO A 72 -11.81 14.21 2.96
C PRO A 72 -10.53 14.34 3.81
N ASP A 73 -10.45 13.54 4.87
CA ASP A 73 -9.30 13.48 5.78
C ASP A 73 -7.99 12.97 5.18
N GLU A 74 -8.03 12.41 3.97
CA GLU A 74 -6.89 11.83 3.26
C GLU A 74 -6.36 12.77 2.17
N ASN A 75 -6.89 13.99 2.10
CA ASN A 75 -6.40 14.99 1.17
C ASN A 75 -4.90 15.26 1.43
N PRO A 76 -4.04 15.31 0.39
CA PRO A 76 -2.59 15.43 0.55
C PRO A 76 -2.16 16.76 1.17
N ARG A 77 -3.03 17.78 1.16
CA ARG A 77 -2.75 19.08 1.81
C ARG A 77 -2.59 18.96 3.33
N PHE A 78 -3.13 17.90 3.93
CA PHE A 78 -3.11 17.74 5.38
C PHE A 78 -1.76 17.19 5.86
N PRO A 79 -1.10 17.84 6.84
CA PRO A 79 0.19 17.38 7.35
C PRO A 79 0.22 15.93 7.83
N LYS A 80 -0.89 15.44 8.41
CA LYS A 80 -1.00 14.04 8.86
C LYS A 80 -0.76 13.03 7.72
N THR A 81 -1.29 13.31 6.54
CA THR A 81 -1.14 12.48 5.34
C THR A 81 0.31 12.50 4.87
N LEU A 82 0.93 13.68 4.82
CA LEU A 82 2.33 13.84 4.42
C LEU A 82 3.30 13.15 5.38
N ILE A 83 3.08 13.30 6.70
CA ILE A 83 3.89 12.64 7.73
C ILE A 83 3.81 11.12 7.59
N SER A 84 2.60 10.58 7.38
CA SER A 84 2.40 9.15 7.14
C SER A 84 3.17 8.68 5.91
N ALA A 85 3.08 9.41 4.79
CA ALA A 85 3.78 9.10 3.55
C ALA A 85 5.31 9.14 3.71
N ILE A 86 5.85 10.20 4.34
CA ILE A 86 7.29 10.34 4.61
C ILE A 86 7.79 9.21 5.51
N HIS A 87 7.00 8.82 6.52
CA HIS A 87 7.35 7.71 7.39
C HIS A 87 7.47 6.39 6.59
N THR A 88 6.48 6.07 5.76
CA THR A 88 6.50 4.88 4.89
C THR A 88 7.68 4.91 3.91
N PHE A 89 7.91 6.05 3.24
CA PHE A 89 9.01 6.24 2.30
C PHE A 89 10.38 5.93 2.95
N ARG A 90 10.62 6.51 4.13
CA ARG A 90 11.89 6.33 4.85
C ARG A 90 12.04 4.91 5.41
N LYS A 91 10.98 4.37 6.03
CA LYS A 91 10.99 3.06 6.67
C LYS A 91 11.29 1.94 5.66
N GLN A 92 10.68 2.02 4.48
CA GLN A 92 10.83 1.01 3.44
C GLN A 92 12.01 1.28 2.49
N ARG A 93 12.75 2.40 2.68
CA ARG A 93 13.88 2.80 1.84
C ARG A 93 13.51 2.84 0.35
N LEU A 94 12.40 3.51 0.05
CA LEU A 94 11.90 3.64 -1.32
C LEU A 94 12.72 4.69 -2.09
N ASP A 95 12.81 4.51 -3.41
CA ASP A 95 13.35 5.52 -4.33
C ASP A 95 12.24 6.50 -4.75
N ALA A 96 11.00 6.01 -4.85
CA ALA A 96 9.84 6.84 -5.16
C ALA A 96 8.56 6.30 -4.49
N LEU A 97 7.76 7.22 -3.97
CA LEU A 97 6.41 6.96 -3.44
C LEU A 97 5.42 7.94 -4.06
N PHE A 98 4.45 7.41 -4.80
CA PHE A 98 3.34 8.19 -5.35
C PHE A 98 2.07 7.80 -4.60
N ILE A 99 1.40 8.78 -4.00
CA ILE A 99 0.09 8.57 -3.37
C ILE A 99 -0.92 9.44 -4.10
N LEU A 100 -1.86 8.80 -4.79
CA LEU A 100 -2.96 9.45 -5.48
C LEU A 100 -4.21 9.25 -4.63
N THR A 101 -4.74 10.34 -4.07
CA THR A 101 -5.97 10.30 -3.28
C THR A 101 -7.06 11.11 -3.99
N TYR A 102 -8.22 10.49 -4.23
CA TYR A 102 -9.40 11.18 -4.77
C TYR A 102 -10.23 11.83 -3.64
N ALA A 103 -9.54 12.47 -2.70
CA ALA A 103 -10.14 13.04 -1.50
C ALA A 103 -10.59 14.49 -1.73
N PRO A 104 -11.88 14.82 -1.55
CA PRO A 104 -12.34 16.20 -1.64
C PRO A 104 -11.76 17.03 -0.48
N GLY A 105 -11.23 18.21 -0.77
CA GLY A 105 -10.65 19.08 0.26
C GLY A 105 -10.10 20.36 -0.29
#